data_AF-F5LQQ6-F1
#
_entry.id   AF-F5LQQ6-F1
#
_cell.length_a   1.000
_cell.length_b   1.000
_cell.length_c   1.000
_cell.angle_alpha   90.00
_cell.angle_beta   90.00
_cell.angle_gamma   90.00
#
_symmetry.space_group_name_H-M   'P 1'
#
loop_
_entity.id
_entity.type
_entity.pdbx_description
1 polymer ?
#
loop_
_entity_poly.entity_id
_entity_poly.type
_entity_poly.pdbx_seq_one_letter_code
_entity_poly.pdbx_strand_id
1 'polypeptide(L)'
;MNKQVVLDVLNSLEVIERQGGEDPYILVANNEENLSKLVAVGIPLEKLACYGDEETFCILSLAFGERYADEVKGWTLVRWGPIDDELRYRVLNHEGTAADAERLLRELEPHLFG
;
A
#
# COMPACT_ATOMS: atom_id res chain seq x y z
N MET A 1 14.64 0.90 4.68
CA MET A 1 13.58 1.88 4.40
C MET A 1 12.37 1.61 5.28
N ASN A 2 11.82 2.63 5.92
CA ASN A 2 10.62 2.46 6.76
C ASN A 2 9.37 2.50 5.87
N LYS A 3 8.73 1.34 5.68
CA LYS A 3 7.53 1.21 4.81
C LYS A 3 6.36 2.07 5.29
N GLN A 4 6.22 2.29 6.60
CA GLN A 4 5.16 3.15 7.10
C GLN A 4 5.37 4.60 6.67
N VAL A 5 6.59 5.10 6.81
CA VAL A 5 6.95 6.45 6.36
C VAL A 5 6.75 6.62 4.85
N VAL A 6 7.03 5.58 4.07
CA VAL A 6 6.73 5.57 2.63
C VAL A 6 5.22 5.69 2.38
N LEU A 7 4.39 4.91 3.07
CA LEU A 7 2.94 4.99 2.92
C LEU A 7 2.38 6.34 3.37
N ASP A 8 2.92 6.91 4.44
CA ASP A 8 2.49 8.22 4.93
C ASP A 8 2.73 9.30 3.85
N VAL A 9 3.87 9.23 3.15
CA VAL A 9 4.13 10.11 2.01
C VAL A 9 3.17 9.83 0.86
N LEU A 10 3.01 8.56 0.44
CA LEU A 10 2.11 8.22 -0.67
C LEU A 10 0.66 8.67 -0.42
N ASN A 11 0.15 8.50 0.80
CA ASN A 11 -1.18 8.94 1.20
C ASN A 11 -1.32 10.47 1.32
N SER A 12 -0.20 11.20 1.39
CA SER A 12 -0.18 12.66 1.46
C SER A 12 -0.13 13.35 0.09
N LEU A 13 0.16 12.60 -0.98
CA LEU A 13 0.26 13.15 -2.33
C LEU A 13 -1.11 13.59 -2.83
N GLU A 14 -1.14 14.72 -3.52
CA GLU A 14 -2.38 15.21 -4.13
C GLU A 14 -2.80 14.27 -5.27
N VAL A 15 -4.02 13.75 -5.16
CA VAL A 15 -4.61 12.84 -6.14
C VAL A 15 -5.22 13.64 -7.29
N ILE A 16 -4.76 13.36 -8.51
CA ILE A 16 -5.33 13.92 -9.74
C ILE A 16 -6.57 13.13 -10.14
N GLU A 17 -6.45 11.81 -10.17
CA GLU A 17 -7.51 10.92 -10.64
C GLU A 17 -7.48 9.61 -9.86
N ARG A 18 -8.65 9.00 -9.66
CA ARG A 18 -8.77 7.67 -9.05
C ARG A 18 -9.97 6.92 -9.61
N GLN A 19 -9.81 5.61 -9.73
CA GLN A 19 -10.85 4.69 -10.14
C GLN A 19 -10.83 3.46 -9.24
N GLY A 20 -12.01 2.91 -8.98
CA GLY A 20 -12.19 1.63 -8.33
C GLY A 20 -12.83 0.62 -9.28
N GLY A 21 -13.06 -0.60 -8.80
CA GLY A 21 -13.64 -1.68 -9.60
C GLY A 21 -12.57 -2.68 -10.04
N GLU A 22 -12.71 -3.21 -11.25
CA GLU A 22 -11.85 -4.28 -11.79
C GLU A 22 -10.42 -3.79 -12.05
N ASP A 23 -10.26 -2.56 -12.54
CA ASP A 23 -8.97 -1.91 -12.78
C ASP A 23 -8.80 -0.66 -11.90
N PRO A 24 -8.49 -0.84 -10.59
CA PRO A 24 -8.35 0.27 -9.68
C PRO A 24 -7.03 1.00 -9.87
N TYR A 25 -7.04 2.33 -9.76
CA TYR A 25 -5.84 3.15 -9.79
C TYR A 25 -5.99 4.42 -8.94
N ILE A 26 -4.85 4.99 -8.56
CA ILE A 26 -4.75 6.31 -7.93
C ILE A 26 -3.57 7.03 -8.58
N LEU A 27 -3.85 8.04 -9.39
CA LEU A 27 -2.87 8.83 -10.13
C LEU A 27 -2.55 10.12 -9.39
N VAL A 28 -1.26 10.43 -9.32
CA VAL A 28 -0.72 11.68 -8.77
C VAL A 28 0.23 12.30 -9.78
N ALA A 29 0.51 13.60 -9.64
CA ALA A 29 1.40 14.30 -10.56
C ALA A 29 2.82 13.72 -10.52
N ASN A 30 3.40 13.44 -11.69
CA ASN A 30 4.82 13.16 -11.83
C ASN A 30 5.62 14.47 -11.95
N ASN A 31 5.80 15.15 -10.81
CA ASN A 31 6.53 16.42 -10.74
C ASN A 31 7.68 16.36 -9.73
N GLU A 32 8.59 17.33 -9.81
CA GLU A 32 9.79 17.39 -8.96
C GLU A 32 9.45 17.39 -7.47
N GLU A 33 8.34 18.02 -7.07
CA GLU A 33 7.90 18.06 -5.67
C GLU A 33 7.56 16.67 -5.14
N ASN A 34 6.70 15.93 -5.85
CA ASN A 34 6.30 14.58 -5.46
C ASN A 34 7.47 13.61 -5.54
N LEU A 35 8.28 13.69 -6.60
CA LEU A 35 9.49 12.87 -6.74
C LEU A 35 10.47 13.13 -5.58
N SER A 36 10.68 14.39 -5.19
CA SER A 36 11.56 14.75 -4.07
C SER A 36 11.07 14.18 -2.74
N LYS A 37 9.76 14.22 -2.47
CA LYS A 37 9.17 13.61 -1.27
C LYS A 37 9.42 12.09 -1.23
N LEU A 38 9.30 11.42 -2.37
CA LEU A 38 9.48 9.97 -2.47
C LEU A 38 10.95 9.54 -2.39
N VAL A 39 11.85 10.31 -2.99
CA VAL A 39 13.31 10.11 -2.86
C VAL A 39 13.75 10.32 -1.42
N ALA A 40 13.21 11.32 -0.72
CA ALA A 40 13.53 11.60 0.68
C ALA A 40 13.20 10.43 1.63
N VAL A 41 12.20 9.61 1.29
CA VAL A 41 11.83 8.40 2.06
C VAL A 41 12.50 7.12 1.55
N GLY A 42 13.34 7.23 0.51
CA GLY A 42 14.23 6.16 0.05
C GLY A 42 13.78 5.42 -1.21
N ILE A 43 12.82 5.96 -1.97
CA ILE A 43 12.44 5.38 -3.27
C ILE A 43 13.30 6.01 -4.36
N PRO A 44 14.14 5.23 -5.07
CA PRO A 44 14.98 5.78 -6.12
C PRO A 44 14.17 6.19 -7.35
N LEU A 45 14.65 7.21 -8.07
CA LEU A 45 13.96 7.76 -9.24
C LEU A 45 13.77 6.71 -10.34
N GLU A 46 14.75 5.83 -10.57
CA GLU A 46 14.63 4.76 -11.57
C GLU A 46 13.45 3.83 -11.29
N LYS A 47 13.08 3.67 -10.01
CA LYS A 47 11.95 2.84 -9.62
C LYS A 47 10.62 3.54 -9.85
N LEU A 48 10.55 4.85 -9.59
CA LEU A 48 9.35 5.65 -9.85
C LEU A 48 8.99 5.68 -11.33
N ALA A 49 10.00 5.70 -12.21
CA ALA A 49 9.81 5.64 -13.66
C ALA A 49 9.13 4.35 -14.16
N CYS A 50 9.09 3.28 -13.36
CA CYS A 50 8.40 2.05 -13.73
C CYS A 50 6.87 2.09 -13.49
N TYR A 51 6.37 3.08 -12.75
CA TYR A 51 4.98 3.13 -12.30
C TYR A 51 4.19 4.33 -12.85
N GLY A 52 4.73 5.01 -13.87
CA GLY A 52 4.11 6.19 -14.46
C GLY A 52 4.68 6.57 -15.82
N ASP A 53 4.20 7.68 -16.33
CA ASP A 53 4.66 8.34 -17.54
C ASP A 53 5.21 9.74 -17.22
N GLU A 54 5.34 10.63 -18.21
CA GLU A 54 5.87 11.98 -18.01
C GLU A 54 4.96 12.88 -17.17
N GLU A 55 3.66 12.60 -17.08
CA GLU A 55 2.67 13.47 -16.44
C GLU A 55 2.19 12.93 -15.10
N THR A 56 2.00 11.62 -14.98
CA THR A 56 1.41 10.98 -13.80
C THR A 56 2.10 9.68 -13.42
N PHE A 57 1.96 9.27 -12.16
CA PHE A 57 2.30 7.91 -11.74
C PHE A 57 1.24 7.34 -10.81
N CYS A 58 1.10 6.02 -10.83
CA CYS A 58 0.10 5.29 -10.05
C CYS A 58 0.67 4.87 -8.69
N ILE A 59 0.20 5.50 -7.61
CA ILE A 59 0.64 5.17 -6.25
C ILE A 59 0.15 3.79 -5.79
N LEU A 60 -0.97 3.31 -6.35
CA LEU A 60 -1.51 2.00 -6.04
C LEU A 60 -0.59 0.89 -6.60
N SER A 61 -0.23 0.98 -7.88
CA SER A 61 0.71 0.06 -8.52
C SER A 61 2.08 0.05 -7.84
N LEU A 62 2.61 1.23 -7.49
CA LEU A 62 3.87 1.36 -6.75
C LEU A 62 3.79 0.70 -5.36
N ALA A 63 2.74 0.99 -4.59
CA ALA A 63 2.61 0.51 -3.22
C ALA A 63 2.48 -1.02 -3.15
N PHE A 64 1.72 -1.64 -4.05
CA PHE A 64 1.56 -3.09 -4.08
C PHE A 64 2.74 -3.79 -4.77
N GLY A 65 3.25 -3.25 -5.88
CA GLY A 65 4.41 -3.81 -6.59
C GLY A 65 5.66 -3.91 -5.71
N GLU A 66 5.90 -2.89 -4.88
CA GLU A 66 7.03 -2.85 -3.95
C GLU A 66 6.70 -3.36 -2.54
N ARG A 67 5.47 -3.86 -2.33
CA ARG A 67 4.99 -4.40 -1.05
C ARG A 67 5.14 -3.39 0.11
N TYR A 68 4.81 -2.12 -0.15
CA TYR A 68 4.71 -1.08 0.87
C TYR A 68 3.34 -1.10 1.56
N ALA A 69 2.28 -1.38 0.82
CA ALA A 69 0.92 -1.55 1.32
C ALA A 69 0.51 -3.03 1.32
N ASP A 70 -0.36 -3.37 2.27
CA ASP A 70 -1.04 -4.66 2.32
C ASP A 70 -2.50 -4.54 1.87
N GLU A 71 -3.11 -3.36 2.02
CA GLU A 71 -4.52 -3.12 1.70
C GLU A 71 -4.78 -1.66 1.31
N VAL A 72 -5.92 -1.40 0.66
CA VAL A 72 -6.50 -0.06 0.50
C VAL A 72 -7.83 0.02 1.23
N LYS A 73 -7.95 0.95 2.19
CA LYS A 73 -9.20 1.24 2.92
C LYS A 73 -9.68 2.64 2.58
N GLY A 74 -10.81 2.74 1.86
CA GLY A 74 -11.42 4.04 1.55
C GLY A 74 -10.48 5.02 0.84
N TRP A 75 -9.60 4.51 -0.04
CA TRP A 75 -8.53 5.22 -0.76
C TRP A 75 -7.25 5.49 0.02
N THR A 76 -7.15 5.03 1.27
CA THR A 76 -5.91 5.09 2.05
C THR A 76 -5.15 3.78 1.92
N LEU A 77 -3.88 3.86 1.54
CA LEU A 77 -2.96 2.73 1.54
C LEU A 77 -2.59 2.38 2.98
N VAL A 78 -2.80 1.13 3.38
CA VAL A 78 -2.58 0.66 4.74
C VAL A 78 -1.57 -0.46 4.74
N ARG A 79 -0.64 -0.39 5.68
CA ARG A 79 0.19 -1.52 6.07
C ARG A 79 -0.41 -2.16 7.30
N TRP A 80 -0.55 -3.47 7.25
CA TRP A 80 -0.95 -4.27 8.38
C TRP A 80 0.17 -4.29 9.43
N GLY A 81 -0.23 -4.13 10.69
CA GLY A 81 0.66 -4.32 11.83
C GLY A 81 1.11 -5.79 11.97
N PRO A 82 2.01 -6.07 12.92
CA PRO A 82 2.44 -7.44 13.20
C PRO A 82 1.25 -8.35 13.51
N ILE A 83 1.38 -9.65 13.22
CA ILE A 83 0.47 -10.66 13.74
C ILE A 83 0.85 -10.93 15.19
N ASP A 84 0.12 -10.28 16.10
CA ASP A 84 0.29 -10.38 17.53
C ASP A 84 -0.84 -11.18 18.19
N ASP A 85 -0.73 -11.36 19.51
CA ASP A 85 -1.72 -12.10 20.30
C ASP A 85 -3.08 -11.38 20.34
N GLU A 86 -3.09 -10.05 20.18
CA GLU A 86 -4.33 -9.28 20.06
C GLU A 86 -5.07 -9.65 18.76
N LEU A 87 -4.37 -9.68 17.62
CA LEU A 87 -4.95 -10.10 16.35
C LEU A 87 -5.49 -11.54 16.44
N ARG A 88 -4.70 -12.47 16.99
CA ARG A 88 -5.14 -13.86 17.18
C ARG A 88 -6.38 -13.93 18.06
N TYR A 89 -6.39 -13.22 19.19
CA TYR A 89 -7.51 -13.18 20.11
C TYR A 89 -8.79 -12.69 19.42
N ARG A 90 -8.72 -11.56 18.70
CA ARG A 90 -9.90 -11.01 18.00
C ARG A 90 -10.45 -11.98 16.96
N VAL A 91 -9.59 -12.63 16.17
CA VAL A 91 -10.03 -13.60 15.15
C VAL A 91 -10.69 -14.82 15.80
N LEU A 92 -10.06 -15.41 16.82
CA LEU A 92 -10.56 -16.62 17.49
C LEU A 92 -11.85 -16.40 18.28
N ASN A 93 -12.11 -15.17 18.74
CA ASN A 93 -13.32 -14.80 19.49
C ASN A 93 -14.42 -14.15 18.63
N HIS A 94 -14.27 -14.13 17.30
CA HIS A 94 -15.22 -13.49 16.37
C HIS A 94 -15.38 -11.96 16.56
N GLU A 95 -14.38 -11.30 17.13
CA GLU A 95 -14.32 -9.85 17.31
C GLU A 95 -13.52 -9.15 16.19
N GLY A 96 -12.85 -9.92 15.33
CA GLY A 96 -12.06 -9.44 14.18
C GLY A 96 -12.88 -9.26 12.89
N THR A 97 -12.24 -8.64 11.90
CA THR A 97 -12.80 -8.47 10.55
C THR A 97 -12.43 -9.66 9.63
N ALA A 98 -13.08 -9.76 8.47
CA ALA A 98 -12.67 -10.73 7.44
C ALA A 98 -11.20 -10.54 7.01
N ALA A 99 -10.73 -9.30 6.96
CA ALA A 99 -9.32 -8.98 6.70
C ALA A 99 -8.41 -9.51 7.82
N ASP A 100 -8.82 -9.44 9.08
CA ASP A 100 -8.04 -10.00 10.20
C ASP A 100 -7.93 -11.53 10.11
N ALA A 101 -9.00 -12.20 9.70
CA ALA A 101 -8.99 -13.65 9.48
C ALA A 101 -8.09 -14.04 8.30
N GLU A 102 -8.18 -13.32 7.17
CA GLU A 102 -7.31 -13.55 6.01
C GLU A 102 -5.84 -13.33 6.35
N ARG A 103 -5.53 -12.27 7.11
CA ARG A 103 -4.17 -11.98 7.62
C ARG A 103 -3.60 -13.17 8.39
N LEU A 104 -4.37 -13.68 9.35
CA LEU A 104 -3.95 -14.82 10.15
C LEU A 104 -3.77 -16.08 9.28
N LEU A 105 -4.66 -16.30 8.31
CA LEU A 105 -4.62 -17.43 7.39
C LEU A 105 -3.39 -17.40 6.48
N ARG A 106 -3.01 -16.23 5.96
CA ARG A 106 -1.80 -16.05 5.13
C ARG A 106 -0.51 -16.44 5.85
N GLU A 107 -0.42 -16.18 7.16
CA GLU A 107 0.74 -16.59 7.97
C GLU A 107 0.72 -18.08 8.32
N LEU A 108 -0.45 -18.63 8.64
CA LEU A 108 -0.58 -20.04 9.00
C LEU A 108 -0.44 -20.97 7.79
N GLU A 109 -0.95 -20.55 6.63
CA GLU A 109 -1.05 -21.36 5.42
C GLU A 109 -0.53 -20.58 4.19
N PRO A 110 0.75 -20.15 4.17
CA PRO A 110 1.29 -19.30 3.11
C PRO A 110 1.23 -19.94 1.71
N HIS A 111 1.21 -21.27 1.64
CA HIS A 111 1.10 -22.05 0.41
C HIS A 111 -0.25 -21.89 -0.32
N LEU A 112 -1.30 -21.43 0.37
CA LEU A 112 -2.60 -21.16 -0.25
C LEU A 112 -2.65 -19.84 -1.03
N PHE A 113 -1.63 -19.00 -0.88
CA PHE A 113 -1.57 -17.65 -1.43
C PHE A 113 -0.36 -17.42 -2.35
N GLY A 114 0.33 -18.50 -2.73
CA GLY A 114 1.50 -18.50 -3.60
C GLY A 114 1.18 -18.64 -5.08
#